data_AF-A0A2G2ZED1-F1
#
_entry.id   AF-A0A2G2ZED1-F1
#
_cell.length_a   1.000
_cell.length_b   1.000
_cell.length_c   1.000
_cell.angle_alpha   90.00
_cell.angle_beta   90.00
_cell.angle_gamma   90.00
#
_symmetry.space_group_name_H-M   'P 1'
#
loop_
_entity.id
_entity.type
_entity.pdbx_description
1 polymer ?
#
loop_
_entity_poly.entity_id
_entity_poly.type
_entity_poly.pdbx_seq_one_letter_code
_entity_poly.pdbx_strand_id
1 'polypeptide(L)'
;MLEEEVSVYKELDPDSRNTSVVNLLLDCLLRGGNIDCGFKVLDEMLKRDSDVPPNNTTMNIVLSAMWKRIWVEKMMSVEEIYGLLVRFFEHGVVLGDVWFTKLITKFCRSGKCDKA
;
A
#
# COMPACT_ATOMS: atom_id res chain seq x y z
N MET A 1 3.51 12.15 -17.85
CA MET A 1 2.39 11.24 -17.52
C MET A 1 2.94 9.91 -17.00
N LEU A 2 3.05 9.73 -15.67
CA LEU A 2 3.53 8.55 -14.92
C LEU A 2 4.94 7.96 -15.27
N GLU A 3 5.30 7.76 -16.54
CA GLU A 3 6.65 7.38 -16.95
C GLU A 3 7.68 8.45 -16.56
N GLU A 4 7.28 9.72 -16.67
CA GLU A 4 8.03 10.87 -16.16
C GLU A 4 8.25 10.80 -14.64
N GLU A 5 7.27 10.35 -13.84
CA GLU A 5 7.43 10.25 -12.38
C GLU A 5 8.44 9.17 -11.99
N VAL A 6 8.42 8.03 -12.69
CA VAL A 6 9.40 6.95 -12.49
C VAL A 6 10.80 7.37 -12.98
N SER A 7 10.90 8.14 -14.08
CA SER A 7 12.17 8.70 -14.56
C SER A 7 12.73 9.71 -13.57
N VAL A 8 11.90 10.66 -13.13
CA VAL A 8 12.29 11.67 -12.14
C VAL A 8 12.77 11.00 -10.85
N TYR A 9 12.08 9.97 -10.35
CA TYR A 9 12.55 9.22 -9.18
C TYR A 9 13.94 8.59 -9.38
N LYS A 10 14.22 8.04 -10.57
CA LYS A 10 15.54 7.45 -10.89
C LYS A 10 16.64 8.50 -11.05
N GLU A 11 16.28 9.72 -11.43
CA GLU A 11 17.20 10.84 -11.61
C GLU A 11 17.46 11.62 -10.31
N LEU A 12 16.67 11.39 -9.26
CA LEU A 12 16.90 11.98 -7.94
C LEU A 12 18.23 11.50 -7.35
N ASP A 13 18.92 12.44 -6.69
CA ASP A 13 20.08 12.13 -5.88
C ASP A 13 19.74 11.03 -4.86
N PRO A 14 20.59 9.99 -4.70
CA PRO A 14 20.38 8.92 -3.74
C PRO A 14 20.01 9.39 -2.33
N ASP A 15 20.62 10.47 -1.85
CA ASP A 15 20.40 10.99 -0.50
C ASP A 15 19.02 11.69 -0.38
N SER A 16 18.43 12.08 -1.51
CA SER A 16 17.09 12.69 -1.56
C SER A 16 15.97 11.65 -1.70
N ARG A 17 16.29 10.39 -2.00
CA ARG A 17 15.31 9.30 -2.15
C ARG A 17 14.94 8.70 -0.79
N ASN A 18 14.05 9.39 -0.08
CA ASN A 18 13.51 8.93 1.20
C ASN A 18 12.07 8.37 1.06
N THR A 19 11.57 7.75 2.13
CA THR A 19 10.22 7.15 2.19
C THR A 19 9.11 8.11 1.73
N SER A 20 9.22 9.42 1.98
CA SER A 20 8.19 10.39 1.57
C SER A 20 8.10 10.56 0.06
N VAL A 21 9.24 10.55 -0.64
CA VAL A 21 9.28 10.62 -2.12
C VAL A 21 8.73 9.34 -2.72
N VAL A 22 9.11 8.18 -2.18
CA VAL A 22 8.61 6.89 -2.65
C VAL A 22 7.10 6.76 -2.40
N ASN A 23 6.61 7.27 -1.28
CA ASN A 23 5.17 7.35 -1.01
C ASN A 23 4.43 8.20 -2.03
N LEU A 24 5.00 9.33 -2.47
CA LEU A 24 4.38 10.15 -3.51
C LEU A 24 4.30 9.37 -4.84
N LEU A 25 5.39 8.73 -5.25
CA LEU A 25 5.41 7.89 -6.45
C LEU A 25 4.38 6.76 -6.36
N LEU A 26 4.30 6.09 -5.21
CA LEU A 26 3.34 5.03 -4.96
C LEU A 26 1.88 5.53 -5.07
N ASP A 27 1.56 6.69 -4.46
CA ASP A 27 0.23 7.28 -4.53
C ASP A 27 -0.15 7.65 -5.97
N CYS A 28 0.76 8.27 -6.72
CA CYS A 28 0.54 8.63 -8.11
C CYS A 28 0.32 7.41 -9.01
N LEU A 29 1.15 6.36 -8.88
CA LEU A 29 1.01 5.12 -9.64
C LEU A 29 -0.35 4.44 -9.37
N LEU A 30 -0.72 4.32 -8.09
CA LEU A 30 -1.96 3.64 -7.70
C LEU A 30 -3.21 4.44 -8.10
N ARG A 31 -3.21 5.77 -7.92
CA ARG A 31 -4.31 6.64 -8.35
C ARG A 31 -4.42 6.77 -9.87
N GLY A 32 -3.28 6.74 -10.56
CA GLY A 32 -3.18 6.70 -12.01
C GLY A 32 -3.61 5.36 -12.63
N GLY A 33 -3.92 4.36 -11.80
CA GLY A 33 -4.42 3.06 -12.23
C GLY A 33 -3.34 2.06 -12.64
N ASN A 34 -2.05 2.43 -12.55
CA ASN A 34 -0.93 1.53 -12.80
C ASN A 34 -0.61 0.70 -11.55
N ILE A 35 -1.52 -0.22 -11.26
CA ILE A 35 -1.48 -1.03 -10.04
C ILE A 35 -0.27 -1.94 -10.00
N ASP A 36 0.07 -2.57 -11.11
CA ASP A 36 1.20 -3.52 -11.15
C ASP A 36 2.51 -2.82 -10.80
N CYS A 37 2.75 -1.61 -11.34
CA CYS A 37 3.93 -0.83 -10.97
C CYS A 37 3.84 -0.33 -9.52
N GLY A 38 2.67 0.12 -9.06
CA GLY A 38 2.48 0.53 -7.68
C GLY A 38 2.79 -0.58 -6.67
N PHE A 39 2.33 -1.81 -6.92
CA PHE A 39 2.65 -2.95 -6.07
C PHE A 39 4.12 -3.36 -6.15
N LYS A 40 4.79 -3.25 -7.31
CA LYS A 40 6.24 -3.46 -7.39
C LYS A 40 7.01 -2.48 -6.50
N VAL A 41 6.63 -1.20 -6.50
CA VAL A 41 7.24 -0.20 -5.60
C VAL A 41 6.99 -0.58 -4.15
N LEU A 42 5.75 -0.96 -3.80
CA LEU A 42 5.41 -1.39 -2.46
C LEU A 42 6.18 -2.64 -2.02
N ASP A 43 6.39 -3.60 -2.92
CA ASP A 43 7.15 -4.82 -2.65
C ASP A 43 8.62 -4.51 -2.35
N GLU A 44 9.22 -3.55 -3.05
CA GLU A 44 10.58 -3.06 -2.77
C GLU A 44 10.66 -2.35 -1.40
N MET A 45 9.64 -1.57 -1.02
CA MET A 45 9.58 -0.96 0.31
C MET A 45 9.44 -2.01 1.42
N LEU A 46 8.67 -3.08 1.17
CA LEU A 46 8.39 -4.13 2.15
C LEU A 46 9.52 -5.17 2.30
N LYS A 47 10.64 -5.02 1.57
CA LYS A 47 11.84 -5.84 1.82
C LYS A 47 12.45 -5.52 3.18
N ARG A 48 12.96 -6.53 3.89
CA ARG A 48 13.54 -6.36 5.24
C ARG A 48 14.74 -5.41 5.27
N ASP A 49 15.47 -5.33 4.17
CA ASP A 49 16.68 -4.53 3.96
C ASP A 49 16.41 -3.27 3.11
N SER A 50 15.15 -2.84 2.99
CA SER A 50 14.81 -1.64 2.24
C SER A 50 15.38 -0.38 2.89
N ASP A 51 16.10 0.43 2.14
CA ASP A 51 16.57 1.76 2.56
C ASP A 51 15.40 2.76 2.70
N VAL A 52 14.22 2.41 2.18
CA VAL A 52 12.99 3.22 2.17
C VAL A 52 11.82 2.44 2.78
N PRO A 53 11.90 2.05 4.06
CA PRO A 53 10.89 1.21 4.69
C PRO A 53 9.51 1.91 4.70
N PRO A 54 8.43 1.12 4.69
CA PRO A 54 7.07 1.67 4.72
C PRO A 54 6.80 2.39 6.05
N ASN A 55 5.86 3.32 6.01
CA ASN A 55 5.31 3.96 7.20
C ASN A 55 3.78 4.01 7.14
N ASN A 56 3.15 4.63 8.15
CA ASN A 56 1.69 4.75 8.20
C ASN A 56 1.12 5.47 6.96
N THR A 57 1.86 6.42 6.37
CA THR A 57 1.46 7.09 5.14
C THR A 57 1.44 6.11 3.96
N THR A 58 2.47 5.27 3.83
CA THR A 58 2.51 4.19 2.81
C THR A 58 1.26 3.32 2.88
N MET A 59 0.93 2.83 4.07
CA MET A 59 -0.23 1.97 4.27
C MET A 59 -1.55 2.69 3.99
N ASN A 60 -1.68 3.96 4.39
CA ASN A 60 -2.87 4.76 4.11
C ASN A 60 -3.10 4.96 2.60
N ILE A 61 -2.03 5.21 1.84
CA ILE A 61 -2.07 5.33 0.38
C ILE A 61 -2.59 4.02 -0.23
N VAL A 62 -1.94 2.92 0.13
CA VAL A 62 -2.24 1.58 -0.39
C VAL A 62 -3.68 1.18 -0.06
N LEU A 63 -4.10 1.28 1.20
CA LEU A 63 -5.47 0.97 1.60
C LEU A 63 -6.50 1.88 0.93
N SER A 64 -6.20 3.17 0.73
CA SER A 64 -7.10 4.10 0.02
C SER A 64 -7.29 3.72 -1.44
N ALA A 65 -6.20 3.45 -2.16
CA ALA A 65 -6.26 3.04 -3.55
C ALA A 65 -6.96 1.69 -3.73
N MET A 66 -6.68 0.77 -2.83
CA MET A 66 -7.23 -0.58 -2.87
C MET A 66 -8.67 -0.62 -2.41
N TRP A 67 -9.12 0.28 -1.54
CA TRP A 67 -10.51 0.31 -1.06
C TRP A 67 -11.48 0.26 -2.24
N LYS A 68 -11.35 1.15 -3.22
CA LYS A 68 -12.25 1.12 -4.37
C LYS A 68 -12.23 -0.23 -5.12
N ARG A 69 -11.06 -0.87 -5.23
CA ARG A 69 -10.89 -2.15 -5.94
C ARG A 69 -11.36 -3.38 -5.15
N ILE A 70 -11.16 -3.38 -3.83
CA ILE A 70 -11.68 -4.38 -2.89
C ILE A 70 -13.22 -4.36 -2.88
N TRP A 71 -13.80 -3.15 -2.90
CA TRP A 71 -15.21 -2.94 -2.62
C TRP A 71 -16.09 -2.86 -3.86
N VAL A 72 -15.60 -2.24 -4.94
CA VAL A 72 -16.37 -2.02 -6.17
C VAL A 72 -16.05 -3.09 -7.20
N GLU A 73 -14.76 -3.40 -7.39
CA GLU A 73 -14.31 -4.27 -8.49
C GLU A 73 -14.08 -5.72 -8.06
N LYS A 74 -14.15 -6.02 -6.74
CA LYS A 74 -13.83 -7.33 -6.15
C LYS A 74 -12.49 -7.91 -6.64
N MET A 75 -11.53 -7.03 -6.95
CA MET A 75 -10.22 -7.42 -7.50
C MET A 75 -9.28 -8.00 -6.45
N MET A 76 -9.66 -8.01 -5.18
CA MET A 76 -8.84 -8.55 -4.10
C MET A 76 -9.68 -9.26 -3.04
N SER A 77 -9.20 -10.43 -2.65
CA SER A 77 -9.74 -11.29 -1.61
C SER A 77 -9.41 -10.77 -0.21
N VAL A 78 -10.15 -11.25 0.79
CA VAL A 78 -9.88 -10.97 2.21
C VAL A 78 -8.49 -11.50 2.61
N GLU A 79 -8.09 -12.62 2.04
CA GLU A 79 -6.81 -13.28 2.24
C GLU A 79 -5.63 -12.40 1.78
N GLU A 80 -5.73 -11.79 0.60
CA GLU A 80 -4.70 -10.89 0.08
C GLU A 80 -4.57 -9.61 0.92
N ILE A 81 -5.70 -9.04 1.36
CA ILE A 81 -5.70 -7.88 2.26
C ILE A 81 -5.02 -8.24 3.58
N TYR A 82 -5.38 -9.39 4.17
CA TYR A 82 -4.78 -9.85 5.41
C TYR A 82 -3.27 -10.08 5.27
N GLY A 83 -2.83 -10.75 4.20
CA GLY A 83 -1.41 -10.97 3.93
C GLY A 83 -0.63 -9.66 3.77
N LEU A 84 -1.23 -8.66 3.11
CA LEU A 84 -0.65 -7.33 3.01
C LEU A 84 -0.52 -6.64 4.37
N LEU A 85 -1.54 -6.72 5.23
CA LEU A 85 -1.50 -6.13 6.57
C LEU A 85 -0.42 -6.77 7.44
N VAL A 86 -0.28 -8.09 7.38
CA VAL A 86 0.79 -8.82 8.08
C VAL A 86 2.16 -8.28 7.67
N ARG A 87 2.41 -8.08 6.37
CA ARG A 87 3.67 -7.51 5.88
C ARG A 87 3.91 -6.11 6.44
N PHE A 88 2.89 -5.24 6.52
CA PHE A 88 3.04 -3.93 7.18
C PHE A 88 3.35 -4.05 8.68
N PHE A 89 2.72 -4.99 9.38
CA PHE A 89 2.96 -5.21 10.81
C PHE A 89 4.36 -5.74 11.10
N GLU A 90 4.94 -6.55 10.20
CA GLU A 90 6.34 -6.99 10.30
C GLU A 90 7.33 -5.82 10.23
N HIS A 91 6.93 -4.70 9.63
CA HIS A 91 7.67 -3.43 9.60
C HIS A 91 7.29 -2.47 10.74
N GLY A 92 6.47 -2.91 11.71
CA GLY A 92 6.02 -2.09 12.83
C GLY A 92 4.98 -1.01 12.44
N VAL A 93 4.41 -1.08 11.24
CA VAL A 93 3.43 -0.09 10.75
C VAL A 93 2.03 -0.47 11.21
N VAL A 94 1.43 0.31 12.11
CA VAL A 94 0.13 0.01 12.72
C VAL A 94 -1.03 0.68 11.98
N LEU A 95 -2.13 -0.06 11.79
CA LEU A 95 -3.38 0.43 11.22
C LEU A 95 -3.91 1.65 11.98
N GLY A 96 -4.46 2.62 11.24
CA GLY A 96 -5.24 3.70 11.83
C GLY A 96 -6.66 3.26 12.18
N ASP A 97 -7.27 3.90 13.18
CA ASP A 97 -8.61 3.56 13.70
C ASP A 97 -9.71 3.48 12.62
N VAL A 98 -9.64 4.39 11.65
CA VAL A 98 -10.57 4.45 10.51
C VAL A 98 -10.49 3.16 9.69
N TRP A 99 -9.28 2.61 9.51
CA TRP A 99 -9.07 1.40 8.74
C TRP A 99 -9.46 0.14 9.51
N PHE A 100 -9.20 0.09 10.82
CA PHE A 100 -9.66 -1.00 11.67
C PHE A 100 -11.18 -1.19 11.56
N THR A 101 -11.95 -0.12 11.79
CA THR A 101 -13.42 -0.17 11.73
C THR A 101 -13.92 -0.66 10.37
N LYS A 102 -13.29 -0.15 9.32
CA LYS A 102 -13.56 -0.48 7.92
C LYS A 102 -13.29 -1.95 7.59
N LEU A 103 -12.14 -2.47 8.00
CA LEU A 103 -11.72 -3.85 7.75
C LEU A 103 -12.54 -4.86 8.57
N ILE A 104 -12.77 -4.59 9.86
CA ILE A 104 -13.64 -5.42 10.72
C ILE A 104 -15.03 -5.57 10.10
N THR A 105 -15.64 -4.44 9.73
CA THR A 105 -16.97 -4.44 9.09
C THR A 105 -16.98 -5.30 7.83
N LYS A 106 -15.89 -5.29 7.04
CA LYS A 106 -15.77 -6.10 5.83
C LYS A 106 -15.67 -7.58 6.14
N PHE A 107 -14.71 -7.94 6.96
CA PHE A 107 -14.39 -9.32 7.23
C PHE A 107 -15.60 -10.03 7.84
N CYS A 108 -16.31 -9.37 8.76
CA CYS A 108 -17.59 -9.86 9.28
C CYS A 108 -18.66 -10.03 8.19
N ARG A 109 -18.87 -9.03 7.31
CA ARG A 109 -19.86 -9.12 6.22
C ARG A 109 -19.51 -10.18 5.17
N SER A 110 -18.24 -10.54 5.05
CA SER A 110 -17.76 -11.60 4.17
C SER A 110 -17.73 -12.98 4.84
N GLY A 111 -18.21 -13.10 6.08
CA GLY A 111 -18.23 -14.36 6.84
C GLY A 111 -16.85 -14.82 7.34
N LYS A 112 -15.85 -13.94 7.31
CA LYS A 112 -14.46 -14.16 7.76
C LYS A 112 -14.22 -13.52 9.13
N CYS A 113 -15.13 -13.76 10.07
CA CYS A 113 -15.09 -13.15 11.41
C CYS A 113 -13.85 -13.55 12.22
N ASP A 114 -13.23 -14.69 11.88
CA ASP A 114 -11.98 -15.19 12.46
C ASP A 114 -10.77 -14.28 12.18
N LYS A 115 -10.85 -13.47 11.11
CA LYS A 115 -9.79 -12.55 10.70
C LYS A 115 -10.05 -11.09 11.09
N ALA A 116 -11.27 -10.81 11.57
CA ALA A 116 -11.71 -9.47 11.97
C ALA A 116 -11.14 -9.12 13.34
#